data_AF-A0A7H4NYM3-F1
#
_entry.id   AF-A0A7H4NYM3-F1
#
_cell.length_a   1.000
_cell.length_b   1.000
_cell.length_c   1.000
_cell.angle_alpha   90.00
_cell.angle_beta   90.00
_cell.angle_gamma   90.00
#
_symmetry.space_group_name_H-M   'P 1'
#
loop_
_entity.id
_entity.type
_entity.pdbx_description
1 polymer ?
#
loop_
_entity_poly.entity_id
_entity_poly.type
_entity_poly.pdbx_seq_one_letter_code
_entity_poly.pdbx_strand_id
1 'polypeptide(L)'
;MTKFNESPSWEDEIELIARGERVSGGQDGVANRPLKVLVNRTRHLKEKSDEMGGALAGKVEAKNTFAEGATLNSPREEILDGTYRLVWTGAFPKVVPANSSPASTGGVGPGAWAYTSDVAIRRELASEDAAAPGGARVFLKQKGTVQDAINYVTPFAFKNLVVNGDWSAALVAADLMARDLGWGLDGQGQEFKVAAEIVMRCGFFRNISFAPLEGFSGAAPICVVNMATGKCIHDSVEFIGFKLTGAKILQSAYVGETEAIFKGVCRYNYNGNLIRSTLTADVNTATAWVIPVADASIFCRRRRRSYRGWSL
;
A
#
# COMPACT_ATOMS: atom_id res chain seq x y z
N MET A 1 65.55 22.58 13.13
CA MET A 1 65.16 21.16 13.11
C MET A 1 65.38 20.64 11.69
N THR A 2 66.26 19.66 11.50
CA THR A 2 66.56 19.06 10.18
C THR A 2 65.37 18.21 9.75
N LYS A 3 64.89 18.39 8.51
CA LYS A 3 63.77 17.62 7.94
C LYS A 3 64.30 16.59 6.94
N PHE A 4 63.60 15.47 6.78
CA PHE A 4 63.87 14.57 5.67
C PHE A 4 63.48 15.24 4.36
N ASN A 5 64.32 15.10 3.33
CA ASN A 5 63.92 15.44 1.98
C ASN A 5 63.18 14.23 1.43
N GLU A 6 61.86 14.32 1.40
CA GLU A 6 61.05 13.24 0.89
C GLU A 6 61.22 13.24 -0.67
N SER A 7 61.29 12.09 -1.34
CA SER A 7 60.94 11.95 -2.79
C SER A 7 59.96 10.78 -3.03
N PRO A 8 58.94 10.89 -3.91
CA PRO A 8 57.95 9.82 -4.07
C PRO A 8 58.56 8.67 -4.86
N SER A 9 58.94 7.60 -4.15
CA SER A 9 59.47 6.38 -4.73
C SER A 9 58.98 5.17 -3.97
N TRP A 10 58.76 4.08 -4.70
CA TRP A 10 58.49 2.78 -4.11
C TRP A 10 59.76 1.93 -4.11
N GLU A 11 60.09 1.38 -2.94
CA GLU A 11 61.17 0.42 -2.76
C GLU A 11 60.57 -0.85 -2.18
N ASP A 12 60.92 -2.00 -2.76
CA ASP A 12 60.29 -3.29 -2.42
C ASP A 12 60.76 -3.81 -1.06
N GLU A 13 61.99 -3.50 -0.67
CA GLU A 13 62.61 -3.97 0.56
C GLU A 13 62.99 -2.80 1.48
N ILE A 14 62.99 -3.03 2.80
CA ILE A 14 63.49 -2.08 3.80
C ILE A 14 64.70 -2.73 4.44
N GLU A 15 65.88 -2.20 4.15
CA GLU A 15 67.12 -2.70 4.73
C GLU A 15 67.14 -2.47 6.24
N LEU A 16 67.54 -3.50 6.99
CA LEU A 16 67.84 -3.38 8.41
C LEU A 16 69.32 -3.05 8.58
N ILE A 17 69.65 -2.29 9.63
CA ILE A 17 71.03 -1.98 9.98
C ILE A 17 71.79 -3.29 10.23
N ALA A 18 72.82 -3.56 9.43
CA ALA A 18 73.59 -4.78 9.56
C ALA A 18 74.63 -4.66 10.68
N ARG A 19 74.94 -5.78 11.33
CA ARG A 19 75.81 -5.83 12.53
C ARG A 19 77.27 -5.39 12.29
N GLY A 20 77.68 -5.26 11.02
CA GLY A 20 79.01 -4.81 10.60
C GLY A 20 79.05 -3.43 9.95
N GLU A 21 77.94 -2.69 9.90
CA GLU A 21 77.91 -1.37 9.29
C GLU A 21 78.56 -0.30 10.17
N ARG A 22 79.32 0.60 9.52
CA ARG A 22 79.95 1.72 10.20
C ARG A 22 78.90 2.75 10.61
N VAL A 23 78.78 3.02 11.91
CA VAL A 23 77.88 4.06 12.43
C VAL A 23 78.34 5.44 11.92
N SER A 24 77.56 6.02 11.02
CA SER A 24 77.74 7.38 10.52
C SER A 24 76.64 8.30 11.05
N GLY A 25 77.02 9.52 11.43
CA GLY A 25 76.08 10.57 11.84
C GLY A 25 75.59 11.40 10.66
N GLY A 26 74.61 12.27 10.91
CA GLY A 26 74.07 13.19 9.91
C GLY A 26 72.85 12.66 9.16
N GLN A 27 72.40 13.40 8.15
CA GLN A 27 71.17 13.12 7.41
C GLN A 27 71.22 11.77 6.69
N ASP A 28 72.40 11.33 6.24
CA ASP A 28 72.65 10.05 5.55
C ASP A 28 73.21 8.96 6.46
N GLY A 29 73.13 9.16 7.79
CA GLY A 29 73.55 8.17 8.77
C GLY A 29 72.88 6.82 8.55
N VAL A 30 73.57 5.73 8.88
CA VAL A 30 73.06 4.35 8.74
C VAL A 30 71.69 4.18 9.43
N ALA A 31 71.48 4.83 10.59
CA ALA A 31 70.21 4.80 11.32
C ALA A 31 69.04 5.49 10.58
N ASN A 32 69.32 6.40 9.65
CA ASN A 32 68.33 7.19 8.94
C ASN A 32 67.90 6.59 7.60
N ARG A 33 68.61 5.57 7.07
CA ARG A 33 68.25 4.95 5.78
C ARG A 33 66.87 4.29 5.80
N PRO A 34 66.50 3.43 6.78
CA PRO A 34 65.17 2.82 6.78
C PRO A 34 64.05 3.87 6.91
N LEU A 35 64.31 4.93 7.69
CA LEU A 35 63.39 6.05 7.85
C LEU A 35 63.20 6.84 6.54
N LYS A 36 64.25 7.07 5.76
CA LYS A 36 64.15 7.71 4.42
C LYS A 36 63.30 6.88 3.47
N VAL A 37 63.54 5.57 3.41
CA VAL A 37 62.78 4.65 2.56
C VAL A 37 61.30 4.68 2.95
N LEU A 38 61.00 4.61 4.24
CA LEU A 38 59.62 4.71 4.74
C LEU A 38 58.96 6.04 4.38
N VAL A 39 59.67 7.16 4.56
CA VAL A 39 59.16 8.50 4.23
C VAL A 39 58.88 8.67 2.73
N ASN A 40 59.72 8.09 1.87
CA ASN A 40 59.50 8.11 0.42
C ASN A 40 58.28 7.26 0.02
N ARG A 41 58.16 6.06 0.60
CA ARG A 41 57.02 5.14 0.36
C ARG A 41 55.70 5.72 0.87
N THR A 42 55.68 6.34 2.05
CA THR A 42 54.45 6.96 2.57
C THR A 42 54.01 8.11 1.69
N ARG A 43 54.91 8.93 1.14
CA ARG A 43 54.50 9.95 0.18
C ARG A 43 54.01 9.36 -1.14
N HIS A 44 54.68 8.34 -1.68
CA HIS A 44 54.20 7.64 -2.89
C HIS A 44 52.79 7.06 -2.70
N LEU A 45 52.52 6.43 -1.54
CA LEU A 45 51.19 5.93 -1.21
C LEU A 45 50.17 7.06 -1.05
N LYS A 46 50.58 8.19 -0.46
CA LYS A 46 49.73 9.37 -0.34
C LYS A 46 49.36 9.92 -1.72
N GLU A 47 50.31 10.08 -2.62
CA GLU A 47 50.06 10.52 -4.00
C GLU A 47 49.11 9.56 -4.73
N LYS A 48 49.34 8.25 -4.66
CA LYS A 48 48.40 7.26 -5.21
C LYS A 48 47.01 7.32 -4.56
N SER A 49 46.93 7.52 -3.25
CA SER A 49 45.67 7.65 -2.54
C SER A 49 44.92 8.93 -2.95
N ASP A 50 45.63 10.04 -3.12
CA ASP A 50 45.07 11.32 -3.56
C ASP A 50 44.62 11.25 -5.03
N GLU A 51 45.38 10.58 -5.90
CA GLU A 51 44.98 10.25 -7.28
C GLU A 51 43.72 9.37 -7.33
N MET A 52 43.68 8.31 -6.52
CA MET A 52 42.51 7.44 -6.39
C MET A 52 41.30 8.19 -5.83
N GLY A 53 41.51 9.05 -4.83
CA GLY A 53 40.49 9.89 -4.23
C GLY A 53 39.88 10.88 -5.23
N GLY A 54 40.72 11.55 -6.02
CA GLY A 54 40.27 12.42 -7.11
C GLY A 54 39.49 11.68 -8.19
N ALA A 55 39.95 10.47 -8.56
CA ALA A 55 39.26 9.63 -9.53
C ALA A 55 37.90 9.08 -9.02
N LEU A 56 37.73 8.92 -7.71
CA LEU A 56 36.43 8.57 -7.11
C LEU A 56 35.51 9.79 -7.00
N ALA A 57 36.03 10.94 -6.56
CA ALA A 57 35.24 12.15 -6.35
C ALA A 57 34.51 12.59 -7.64
N GLY A 58 35.18 12.54 -8.80
CA GLY A 58 34.56 12.85 -10.09
C GLY A 58 33.57 11.79 -10.61
N LYS A 59 33.59 10.57 -10.06
CA LYS A 59 32.72 9.45 -10.48
C LYS A 59 31.46 9.28 -9.64
N VAL A 60 31.39 9.94 -8.48
CA VAL A 60 30.24 9.85 -7.55
C VAL A 60 29.19 10.95 -7.83
N GLU A 61 29.53 11.98 -8.60
CA GLU A 61 28.56 12.94 -9.11
C GLU A 61 28.00 12.42 -10.44
N ALA A 62 26.70 12.11 -10.45
CA ALA A 62 25.97 11.82 -11.69
C ALA A 62 25.95 13.09 -12.56
N LYS A 63 27.01 13.26 -13.36
CA LYS A 63 27.22 14.46 -14.20
C LYS A 63 26.34 14.45 -15.45
N ASN A 64 25.87 13.28 -15.88
CA ASN A 64 25.15 13.11 -17.13
C ASN A 64 23.63 13.21 -16.91
N THR A 65 22.93 13.83 -17.84
CA THR A 65 21.45 13.86 -17.87
C THR A 65 20.93 13.39 -19.23
N PHE A 66 19.74 12.79 -19.27
CA PHE A 66 19.10 12.44 -20.55
C PHE A 66 18.73 13.69 -21.39
N ALA A 67 18.54 14.84 -20.75
CA ALA A 67 18.23 16.11 -21.40
C ALA A 67 19.41 16.61 -22.25
N GLU A 68 20.62 16.58 -21.71
CA GLU A 68 21.84 17.01 -22.40
C GLU A 68 22.41 15.93 -23.31
N GLY A 69 22.08 14.66 -23.03
CA GLY A 69 22.68 13.51 -23.69
C GLY A 69 24.08 13.20 -23.15
N ALA A 70 24.55 11.97 -23.37
CA ALA A 70 25.83 11.51 -22.88
C ALA A 70 26.32 10.30 -23.66
N THR A 71 27.62 9.99 -23.55
CA THR A 71 28.15 8.68 -23.95
C THR A 71 28.72 8.00 -22.72
N LEU A 72 28.06 6.93 -22.29
CA LEU A 72 28.51 6.13 -21.16
C LEU A 72 29.54 5.12 -21.64
N ASN A 73 30.69 5.02 -20.97
CA ASN A 73 31.77 4.11 -21.36
C ASN A 73 31.96 2.95 -20.38
N SER A 74 31.32 3.02 -19.21
CA SER A 74 31.46 2.01 -18.17
C SER A 74 30.17 1.84 -17.36
N PRO A 75 29.97 0.68 -16.72
CA PRO A 75 28.79 0.40 -15.88
C PRO A 75 28.74 1.21 -14.58
N ARG A 76 29.78 2.03 -14.30
CA ARG A 76 29.84 2.91 -13.14
C ARG A 76 29.37 4.33 -13.45
N GLU A 77 29.16 4.65 -14.72
CA GLU A 77 28.68 5.97 -15.12
C GLU A 77 27.16 6.02 -15.00
N GLU A 78 26.70 6.88 -14.11
CA GLU A 78 25.28 7.15 -13.91
C GLU A 78 24.80 8.26 -14.86
N ILE A 79 23.52 8.21 -15.18
CA ILE A 79 22.79 9.27 -15.88
C ILE A 79 21.47 9.55 -15.16
N LEU A 80 21.08 10.83 -15.11
CA LEU A 80 19.86 11.29 -14.46
C LEU A 80 18.70 11.44 -15.44
N ASP A 81 17.55 10.86 -15.09
CA ASP A 81 16.24 11.14 -15.67
C ASP A 81 15.36 11.80 -14.58
N GLY A 82 15.34 13.13 -14.53
CA GLY A 82 14.75 13.87 -13.42
C GLY A 82 15.42 13.54 -12.08
N THR A 83 14.69 12.88 -11.17
CA THR A 83 15.20 12.44 -9.85
C THR A 83 15.76 11.01 -9.88
N TYR A 84 15.58 10.27 -10.96
CA TYR A 84 16.03 8.89 -11.07
C TYR A 84 17.49 8.81 -11.50
N ARG A 85 18.28 8.03 -10.77
CA ARG A 85 19.64 7.65 -11.17
C ARG A 85 19.59 6.31 -11.88
N LEU A 86 20.16 6.25 -13.08
CA LEU A 86 20.20 5.03 -13.88
C LEU A 86 21.62 4.72 -14.34
N VAL A 87 21.90 3.43 -14.49
CA VAL A 87 23.10 2.91 -15.16
C VAL A 87 22.70 2.04 -16.34
N TRP A 88 23.58 1.99 -17.35
CA TRP A 88 23.41 1.07 -18.47
C TRP A 88 24.00 -0.29 -18.11
N THR A 89 23.25 -1.37 -18.32
CA THR A 89 23.71 -2.74 -18.05
C THR A 89 23.99 -3.55 -19.31
N GLY A 90 23.87 -2.93 -20.48
CA GLY A 90 24.17 -3.54 -21.77
C GLY A 90 25.63 -3.36 -22.21
N ALA A 91 25.87 -3.49 -23.51
CA ALA A 91 27.18 -3.29 -24.11
C ALA A 91 27.58 -1.80 -24.13
N PHE A 92 28.88 -1.54 -23.97
CA PHE A 92 29.49 -0.21 -24.01
C PHE A 92 30.30 -0.02 -25.31
N PRO A 93 30.45 1.22 -25.82
CA PRO A 93 29.91 2.46 -25.28
C PRO A 93 28.41 2.63 -25.56
N LYS A 94 27.68 3.25 -24.63
CA LYS A 94 26.26 3.57 -24.78
C LYS A 94 26.10 5.05 -25.08
N VAL A 95 25.74 5.36 -26.33
CA VAL A 95 25.38 6.73 -26.73
C VAL A 95 23.92 7.00 -26.37
N VAL A 96 23.69 8.08 -25.65
CA VAL A 96 22.40 8.60 -25.21
C VAL A 96 22.19 9.96 -25.88
N PRO A 97 21.28 10.09 -26.85
CA PRO A 97 20.97 11.38 -27.48
C PRO A 97 20.41 12.40 -26.47
N ALA A 98 20.61 13.68 -26.76
CA ALA A 98 19.93 14.75 -26.01
C ALA A 98 18.41 14.65 -26.15
N ASN A 99 17.68 15.12 -25.13
CA ASN A 99 16.21 15.05 -25.04
C ASN A 99 15.63 13.64 -25.22
N SER A 100 16.35 12.62 -24.75
CA SER A 100 15.88 11.24 -24.79
C SER A 100 15.36 10.78 -23.42
N SER A 101 14.96 9.52 -23.30
CA SER A 101 14.53 8.92 -22.04
C SER A 101 14.95 7.45 -21.98
N PRO A 102 14.90 6.80 -20.81
CA PRO A 102 15.14 5.36 -20.72
C PRO A 102 14.25 4.57 -21.68
N ALA A 103 12.97 4.95 -21.83
CA ALA A 103 12.03 4.31 -22.72
C ALA A 103 12.42 4.44 -24.21
N SER A 104 12.91 5.60 -24.65
CA SER A 104 13.30 5.82 -26.05
C SER A 104 14.71 5.32 -26.41
N THR A 105 15.49 4.90 -25.41
CA THR A 105 16.90 4.49 -25.60
C THR A 105 17.21 3.05 -25.18
N GLY A 106 16.19 2.19 -25.08
CA GLY A 106 16.38 0.74 -24.87
C GLY A 106 15.49 0.13 -23.78
N GLY A 107 14.74 0.95 -23.03
CA GLY A 107 13.89 0.50 -21.94
C GLY A 107 14.63 0.21 -20.65
N VAL A 108 13.87 -0.19 -19.62
CA VAL A 108 14.39 -0.58 -18.30
C VAL A 108 14.33 -2.10 -18.16
N GLY A 109 15.42 -2.73 -17.77
CA GLY A 109 15.50 -4.19 -17.60
C GLY A 109 16.91 -4.77 -17.78
N PRO A 110 17.04 -6.10 -17.72
CA PRO A 110 18.32 -6.78 -17.92
C PRO A 110 18.94 -6.46 -19.29
N GLY A 111 20.19 -6.01 -19.30
CA GLY A 111 20.90 -5.59 -20.52
C GLY A 111 20.47 -4.22 -21.05
N ALA A 112 19.62 -3.50 -20.31
CA ALA A 112 19.14 -2.16 -20.62
C ALA A 112 19.39 -1.20 -19.44
N TRP A 113 18.55 -0.18 -19.26
CA TRP A 113 18.66 0.72 -18.11
C TRP A 113 18.28 0.02 -16.81
N ALA A 114 19.02 0.32 -15.74
CA ALA A 114 18.72 -0.13 -14.39
C ALA A 114 18.77 1.05 -13.42
N TYR A 115 17.78 1.15 -12.52
CA TYR A 115 17.76 2.16 -11.47
C TYR A 115 18.79 1.83 -10.38
N THR A 116 19.58 2.82 -9.95
CA THR A 116 20.53 2.67 -8.83
C THR A 116 19.97 3.18 -7.50
N SER A 117 18.81 3.85 -7.52
CA SER A 117 18.11 4.31 -6.31
C SER A 117 16.83 3.52 -6.03
N ASP A 118 16.41 3.51 -4.76
CA ASP A 118 15.16 2.88 -4.30
C ASP A 118 13.90 3.73 -4.56
N VAL A 119 14.07 4.94 -5.11
CA VAL A 119 12.95 5.86 -5.42
C VAL A 119 11.96 5.23 -6.40
N ALA A 120 12.45 4.51 -7.42
CA ALA A 120 11.60 3.84 -8.41
C ALA A 120 10.72 2.76 -7.75
N ILE A 121 11.32 1.87 -6.94
CA ILE A 121 10.55 0.79 -6.29
C ILE A 121 9.57 1.34 -5.26
N ARG A 122 9.91 2.41 -4.51
CA ARG A 122 8.98 3.06 -3.59
C ARG A 122 7.77 3.65 -4.32
N ARG A 123 8.00 4.29 -5.46
CA ARG A 123 6.92 4.83 -6.31
C ARG A 123 6.03 3.72 -6.85
N GLU A 124 6.62 2.64 -7.34
CA GLU A 124 5.84 1.50 -7.87
C GLU A 124 5.01 0.82 -6.79
N LEU A 125 5.56 0.64 -5.58
CA LEU A 125 4.83 0.08 -4.44
C LEU A 125 3.75 1.00 -3.88
N ALA A 126 3.90 2.32 -4.04
CA ALA A 126 2.90 3.33 -3.68
C ALA A 126 1.93 3.66 -4.82
N SER A 127 2.02 2.96 -5.96
CA SER A 127 1.17 3.23 -7.13
C SER A 127 -0.29 2.93 -6.83
N GLU A 128 -1.14 3.96 -7.01
CA GLU A 128 -2.60 3.88 -6.96
C GLU A 128 -3.23 3.69 -8.36
N ASP A 129 -2.41 3.54 -9.40
CA ASP A 129 -2.89 3.28 -10.76
C ASP A 129 -3.61 1.93 -10.81
N ALA A 130 -4.87 1.95 -11.24
CA ALA A 130 -5.70 0.75 -11.35
C ALA A 130 -5.10 -0.30 -12.31
N ALA A 131 -4.35 0.12 -13.34
CA ALA A 131 -3.72 -0.81 -14.28
C ALA A 131 -2.41 -1.41 -13.74
N ALA A 132 -1.75 -0.73 -12.80
CA ALA A 132 -0.47 -1.14 -12.23
C ALA A 132 -0.37 -0.78 -10.74
N PRO A 133 -1.23 -1.35 -9.88
CA PRO A 133 -1.25 -1.02 -8.46
C PRO A 133 -0.03 -1.60 -7.74
N GLY A 134 0.38 -0.98 -6.64
CA GLY A 134 1.49 -1.46 -5.83
C GLY A 134 1.32 -2.90 -5.33
N GLY A 135 0.09 -3.32 -5.02
CA GLY A 135 -0.24 -4.69 -4.60
C GLY A 135 0.07 -5.75 -5.65
N ALA A 136 0.13 -5.39 -6.94
CA ALA A 136 0.47 -6.30 -8.02
C ALA A 136 2.00 -6.57 -8.12
N ARG A 137 2.83 -5.83 -7.39
CA ARG A 137 4.30 -5.98 -7.39
C ARG A 137 4.79 -7.07 -6.44
N VAL A 138 3.94 -7.56 -5.53
CA VAL A 138 4.31 -8.53 -4.50
C VAL A 138 3.65 -9.87 -4.79
N PHE A 139 4.46 -10.86 -5.15
CA PHE A 139 4.01 -12.23 -5.42
C PHE A 139 3.78 -13.03 -4.13
N LEU A 140 2.74 -13.88 -4.14
CA LEU A 140 2.43 -14.78 -3.04
C LEU A 140 2.90 -16.21 -3.32
N LYS A 141 3.18 -16.98 -2.26
CA LYS A 141 3.60 -18.40 -2.37
C LYS A 141 2.54 -19.27 -3.05
N GLN A 142 1.27 -18.92 -2.86
CA GLN A 142 0.11 -19.59 -3.45
C GLN A 142 -0.07 -19.28 -4.94
N LYS A 143 0.89 -18.56 -5.56
CA LYS A 143 0.81 -17.91 -6.87
C LYS A 143 -0.12 -16.69 -6.84
N GLY A 144 -0.07 -15.88 -7.89
CA GLY A 144 -0.73 -14.58 -7.94
C GLY A 144 -0.01 -13.53 -7.08
N THR A 145 -0.63 -12.36 -7.01
CA THR A 145 -0.13 -11.18 -6.31
C THR A 145 -0.92 -10.92 -5.03
N VAL A 146 -0.41 -10.03 -4.17
CA VAL A 146 -1.17 -9.55 -2.99
C VAL A 146 -2.50 -8.93 -3.42
N GLN A 147 -2.52 -8.25 -4.57
CA GLN A 147 -3.75 -7.66 -5.13
C GLN A 147 -4.82 -8.71 -5.44
N ASP A 148 -4.43 -9.91 -5.89
CA ASP A 148 -5.36 -11.00 -6.22
C ASP A 148 -5.95 -11.68 -4.97
N ALA A 149 -5.26 -11.59 -3.84
CA ALA A 149 -5.66 -12.26 -2.61
C ALA A 149 -6.62 -11.44 -1.73
N ILE A 150 -6.49 -10.12 -1.73
CA ILE A 150 -7.29 -9.22 -0.90
C ILE A 150 -8.55 -8.82 -1.67
N ASN A 151 -9.64 -9.59 -1.49
CA ASN A 151 -10.91 -9.40 -2.22
C ASN A 151 -12.02 -8.81 -1.33
N TYR A 152 -11.68 -7.80 -0.53
CA TYR A 152 -12.62 -7.08 0.33
C TYR A 152 -12.19 -5.63 0.48
N VAL A 153 -13.15 -4.76 0.77
CA VAL A 153 -12.88 -3.39 1.19
C VAL A 153 -13.18 -3.27 2.67
N THR A 154 -12.35 -2.56 3.42
CA THR A 154 -12.57 -2.30 4.84
C THR A 154 -12.80 -0.81 5.10
N PRO A 155 -13.75 -0.43 5.98
CA PRO A 155 -13.95 0.98 6.34
C PRO A 155 -12.68 1.68 6.86
N PHE A 156 -11.73 0.92 7.43
CA PHE A 156 -10.46 1.45 7.91
C PHE A 156 -9.58 2.06 6.81
N ALA A 157 -9.73 1.62 5.56
CA ALA A 157 -9.03 2.24 4.43
C ALA A 157 -9.45 3.71 4.22
N PHE A 158 -10.61 4.10 4.73
CA PHE A 158 -11.19 5.44 4.62
C PHE A 158 -11.22 6.17 5.97
N LYS A 159 -10.35 5.77 6.92
CA LYS A 159 -10.29 6.36 8.27
C LYS A 159 -10.03 7.88 8.25
N ASN A 160 -9.40 8.39 7.20
CA ASN A 160 -9.19 9.83 7.00
C ASN A 160 -10.49 10.65 6.88
N LEU A 161 -11.63 10.01 6.59
CA LEU A 161 -12.95 10.66 6.52
C LEU A 161 -13.70 10.67 7.85
N VAL A 162 -13.14 10.06 8.91
CA VAL A 162 -13.79 9.98 10.22
C VAL A 162 -13.62 11.29 10.97
N VAL A 163 -14.74 11.88 11.40
CA VAL A 163 -14.75 13.16 12.12
C VAL A 163 -15.44 12.97 13.47
N ASN A 164 -14.76 13.30 14.57
CA ASN A 164 -15.31 13.18 15.94
C ASN A 164 -15.91 11.80 16.26
N GLY A 165 -15.31 10.73 15.72
CA GLY A 165 -15.79 9.36 15.91
C GLY A 165 -16.98 8.97 15.03
N ASP A 166 -17.46 9.86 14.15
CA ASP A 166 -18.47 9.53 13.14
C ASP A 166 -17.83 8.84 11.93
N TRP A 167 -18.20 7.57 11.72
CA TRP A 167 -17.76 6.75 10.60
C TRP A 167 -18.68 6.84 9.38
N SER A 168 -19.75 7.63 9.42
CA SER A 168 -20.75 7.69 8.33
C SER A 168 -20.12 7.93 6.96
N ALA A 169 -19.24 8.92 6.83
CA ALA A 169 -18.58 9.24 5.56
C ALA A 169 -17.60 8.14 5.11
N ALA A 170 -16.83 7.58 6.03
CA ALA A 170 -15.89 6.49 5.75
C ALA A 170 -16.61 5.21 5.29
N LEU A 171 -17.74 4.87 5.94
CA LEU A 171 -18.57 3.72 5.59
C LEU A 171 -19.18 3.85 4.19
N VAL A 172 -19.71 5.03 3.85
CA VAL A 172 -20.28 5.29 2.52
C VAL A 172 -19.19 5.21 1.44
N ALA A 173 -18.00 5.78 1.69
CA ALA A 173 -16.90 5.71 0.73
C ALA A 173 -16.40 4.26 0.52
N ALA A 174 -16.25 3.52 1.62
CA ALA A 174 -15.84 2.11 1.57
C ALA A 174 -16.88 1.22 0.86
N ASP A 175 -18.16 1.46 1.10
CA ASP A 175 -19.25 0.76 0.44
C ASP A 175 -19.30 1.02 -1.07
N LEU A 176 -19.13 2.28 -1.49
CA LEU A 176 -19.08 2.62 -2.91
C LEU A 176 -17.88 1.98 -3.60
N MET A 177 -16.71 1.97 -2.95
CA MET A 177 -15.54 1.27 -3.49
C MET A 177 -15.74 -0.24 -3.55
N ALA A 178 -16.34 -0.84 -2.52
CA ALA A 178 -16.68 -2.27 -2.53
C ALA A 178 -17.63 -2.61 -3.69
N ARG A 179 -18.65 -1.78 -3.92
CA ARG A 179 -19.57 -1.91 -5.05
C ARG A 179 -18.83 -1.86 -6.39
N ASP A 180 -17.97 -0.87 -6.58
CA ASP A 180 -17.28 -0.64 -7.85
C ASP A 180 -16.28 -1.76 -8.18
N LEU A 181 -15.67 -2.36 -7.16
CA LEU A 181 -14.81 -3.53 -7.29
C LEU A 181 -15.59 -4.86 -7.39
N GLY A 182 -16.90 -4.86 -7.13
CA GLY A 182 -17.71 -6.08 -7.04
C GLY A 182 -17.38 -6.94 -5.82
N TRP A 183 -16.82 -6.35 -4.77
CA TRP A 183 -16.39 -7.02 -3.55
C TRP A 183 -17.36 -6.76 -2.38
N GLY A 184 -17.14 -7.47 -1.28
CA GLY A 184 -17.84 -7.23 -0.02
C GLY A 184 -17.15 -6.19 0.86
N LEU A 185 -17.94 -5.54 1.71
CA LEU A 185 -17.44 -4.70 2.79
C LEU A 185 -17.17 -5.56 4.05
N ASP A 186 -15.94 -5.55 4.53
CA ASP A 186 -15.50 -6.27 5.73
C ASP A 186 -15.13 -5.31 6.87
N GLY A 187 -15.90 -5.37 7.95
CA GLY A 187 -15.66 -4.59 9.16
C GLY A 187 -14.56 -5.14 10.06
N GLN A 188 -13.98 -6.30 9.75
CA GLN A 188 -12.92 -6.96 10.53
C GLN A 188 -13.31 -7.20 12.01
N GLY A 189 -14.59 -7.47 12.25
CA GLY A 189 -15.16 -7.73 13.58
C GLY A 189 -15.32 -6.48 14.44
N GLN A 190 -15.19 -5.29 13.86
CA GLN A 190 -15.25 -4.02 14.58
C GLN A 190 -16.64 -3.39 14.57
N GLU A 191 -16.87 -2.51 15.53
CA GLU A 191 -18.06 -1.67 15.62
C GLU A 191 -17.77 -0.26 15.09
N PHE A 192 -18.67 0.24 14.24
CA PHE A 192 -18.60 1.55 13.62
C PHE A 192 -19.76 2.43 14.09
N LYS A 193 -19.42 3.60 14.67
CA LYS A 193 -20.38 4.58 15.14
C LYS A 193 -20.85 5.49 14.00
N VAL A 194 -22.16 5.65 13.87
CA VAL A 194 -22.79 6.39 12.76
C VAL A 194 -23.58 7.57 13.34
N ALA A 195 -23.31 8.77 12.83
CA ALA A 195 -24.05 10.00 13.19
C ALA A 195 -24.91 10.57 12.05
N ALA A 196 -25.00 9.88 10.91
CA ALA A 196 -25.82 10.28 9.77
C ALA A 196 -26.64 9.11 9.21
N GLU A 197 -27.73 9.41 8.50
CA GLU A 197 -28.49 8.38 7.79
C GLU A 197 -27.74 7.97 6.52
N ILE A 198 -27.22 6.74 6.50
CA ILE A 198 -26.40 6.23 5.40
C ILE A 198 -27.10 5.13 4.59
N VAL A 199 -26.76 5.06 3.31
CA VAL A 199 -27.25 4.04 2.37
C VAL A 199 -26.05 3.26 1.82
N MET A 200 -26.05 1.95 2.07
CA MET A 200 -25.03 1.00 1.67
C MET A 200 -25.51 0.21 0.44
N ARG A 201 -24.64 0.01 -0.56
CA ARG A 201 -24.98 -0.38 -1.94
C ARG A 201 -24.15 -1.54 -2.49
N CYS A 202 -23.08 -1.97 -1.83
CA CYS A 202 -22.28 -3.10 -2.30
C CYS A 202 -23.06 -4.43 -2.23
N GLY A 203 -24.04 -4.54 -1.32
CA GLY A 203 -24.92 -5.70 -1.16
C GLY A 203 -24.26 -6.92 -0.53
N PHE A 204 -23.00 -6.82 -0.07
CA PHE A 204 -22.36 -7.85 0.74
C PHE A 204 -21.58 -7.22 1.90
N PHE A 205 -22.04 -7.52 3.12
CA PHE A 205 -21.47 -7.01 4.35
C PHE A 205 -21.04 -8.18 5.23
N ARG A 206 -19.85 -8.11 5.81
CA ARG A 206 -19.37 -9.14 6.72
C ARG A 206 -18.61 -8.60 7.93
N ASN A 207 -18.68 -9.34 9.04
CA ASN A 207 -17.96 -9.09 10.29
C ASN A 207 -18.01 -7.60 10.70
N ILE A 208 -19.20 -7.00 10.70
CA ILE A 208 -19.35 -5.57 10.89
C ILE A 208 -20.52 -5.26 11.83
N SER A 209 -20.27 -4.42 12.83
CA SER A 209 -21.30 -3.92 13.73
C SER A 209 -21.52 -2.42 13.50
N PHE A 210 -22.78 -2.01 13.47
CA PHE A 210 -23.21 -0.64 13.35
C PHE A 210 -23.94 -0.22 14.63
N ALA A 211 -23.52 0.91 15.19
CA ALA A 211 -24.19 1.53 16.32
C ALA A 211 -24.34 3.04 16.10
N PRO A 212 -25.37 3.69 16.66
CA PRO A 212 -25.47 5.14 16.61
C PRO A 212 -24.32 5.77 17.42
N LEU A 213 -23.79 6.89 16.94
CA LEU A 213 -22.95 7.75 17.75
C LEU A 213 -23.77 8.32 18.92
N GLU A 214 -23.12 8.63 20.04
CA GLU A 214 -23.81 9.26 21.17
C GLU A 214 -24.53 10.54 20.73
N GLY A 215 -25.79 10.69 21.14
CA GLY A 215 -26.65 11.80 20.71
C GLY A 215 -27.33 11.62 19.36
N PHE A 216 -26.94 10.65 18.53
CA PHE A 216 -27.63 10.36 17.27
C PHE A 216 -28.96 9.63 17.53
N SER A 217 -30.03 10.18 16.95
CA SER A 217 -31.38 9.61 17.02
C SER A 217 -32.00 9.48 15.63
N GLY A 218 -31.23 9.01 14.65
CA GLY A 218 -31.69 8.77 13.28
C GLY A 218 -32.09 7.32 12.99
N ALA A 219 -32.32 7.03 11.71
CA ALA A 219 -32.53 5.67 11.22
C ALA A 219 -31.24 4.83 11.19
N ALA A 220 -31.39 3.51 11.28
CA ALA A 220 -30.30 2.59 10.95
C ALA A 220 -29.92 2.65 9.46
N PRO A 221 -28.69 2.25 9.11
CA PRO A 221 -28.25 2.14 7.74
C PRO A 221 -29.22 1.34 6.87
N ILE A 222 -29.40 1.83 5.64
CA ILE A 222 -30.19 1.16 4.61
C ILE A 222 -29.24 0.34 3.76
N CYS A 223 -29.48 -0.97 3.66
CA CYS A 223 -28.72 -1.86 2.79
C CYS A 223 -29.49 -2.05 1.47
N VAL A 224 -28.83 -1.84 0.35
CA VAL A 224 -29.41 -2.06 -0.98
C VAL A 224 -28.85 -3.37 -1.52
N VAL A 225 -29.68 -4.13 -2.22
CA VAL A 225 -29.22 -5.33 -2.93
C VAL A 225 -28.12 -4.97 -3.93
N ASN A 226 -27.20 -5.88 -4.17
CA ASN A 226 -26.20 -5.71 -5.21
C ASN A 226 -26.88 -5.64 -6.59
N MET A 227 -26.62 -4.59 -7.36
CA MET A 227 -27.32 -4.34 -8.63
C MET A 227 -27.01 -5.35 -9.75
N ALA A 228 -25.92 -6.12 -9.63
CA ALA A 228 -25.61 -7.18 -10.60
C ALA A 228 -26.28 -8.51 -10.24
N THR A 229 -26.44 -8.82 -8.95
CA THR A 229 -26.89 -10.15 -8.49
C THR A 229 -28.29 -10.17 -7.87
N GLY A 230 -28.84 -9.02 -7.49
CA GLY A 230 -30.11 -8.94 -6.75
C GLY A 230 -30.00 -9.37 -5.28
N LYS A 231 -28.80 -9.65 -4.78
CA LYS A 231 -28.58 -10.21 -3.44
C LYS A 231 -28.13 -9.16 -2.44
N CYS A 232 -28.65 -9.24 -1.22
CA CYS A 232 -28.14 -8.54 -0.04
C CYS A 232 -27.68 -9.58 0.99
N ILE A 233 -26.37 -9.74 1.15
CA ILE A 233 -25.76 -10.76 2.00
C ILE A 233 -25.21 -10.09 3.25
N HIS A 234 -25.65 -10.57 4.41
CA HIS A 234 -25.14 -10.18 5.72
C HIS A 234 -24.48 -11.41 6.35
N ASP A 235 -23.17 -11.37 6.55
CA ASP A 235 -22.41 -12.44 7.20
C ASP A 235 -21.80 -11.95 8.51
N SER A 236 -22.42 -12.31 9.63
CA SER A 236 -22.02 -11.83 10.96
C SER A 236 -22.09 -10.30 11.05
N VAL A 237 -23.29 -9.76 10.82
CA VAL A 237 -23.57 -8.31 10.77
C VAL A 237 -24.52 -7.89 11.87
N GLU A 238 -24.20 -6.80 12.55
CA GLU A 238 -25.00 -6.30 13.67
C GLU A 238 -25.46 -4.85 13.43
N PHE A 239 -26.73 -4.56 13.69
CA PHE A 239 -27.27 -3.20 13.76
C PHE A 239 -27.94 -3.01 15.12
N ILE A 240 -27.33 -2.19 15.98
CA ILE A 240 -27.74 -2.08 17.39
C ILE A 240 -28.04 -0.63 17.76
N GLY A 241 -29.21 -0.38 18.34
CA GLY A 241 -29.48 0.86 19.10
C GLY A 241 -30.02 2.06 18.33
N PHE A 242 -30.32 1.96 17.03
CA PHE A 242 -30.91 3.07 16.27
C PHE A 242 -32.39 3.28 16.64
N LYS A 243 -32.81 4.54 16.82
CA LYS A 243 -34.11 4.84 17.46
C LYS A 243 -35.28 5.03 16.51
N LEU A 244 -35.09 5.59 15.30
CA LEU A 244 -36.22 5.94 14.42
C LEU A 244 -36.78 4.73 13.67
N THR A 245 -36.12 4.36 12.57
CA THR A 245 -36.48 3.18 11.79
C THR A 245 -35.35 2.18 11.82
N GLY A 246 -35.72 0.91 11.97
CA GLY A 246 -34.78 -0.21 11.91
C GLY A 246 -34.03 -0.30 10.59
N ALA A 247 -33.00 -1.14 10.56
CA ALA A 247 -32.24 -1.42 9.34
C ALA A 247 -33.19 -1.96 8.26
N LYS A 248 -33.01 -1.50 7.03
CA LYS A 248 -33.85 -1.88 5.89
C LYS A 248 -33.00 -2.50 4.81
N ILE A 249 -33.56 -3.49 4.12
CA ILE A 249 -33.01 -4.01 2.87
C ILE A 249 -33.91 -3.54 1.73
N LEU A 250 -33.34 -2.92 0.70
CA LEU A 250 -34.07 -2.37 -0.43
C LEU A 250 -33.65 -3.00 -1.76
N GLN A 251 -34.63 -3.34 -2.60
CA GLN A 251 -34.43 -3.71 -4.00
C GLN A 251 -33.94 -2.52 -4.86
N SER A 252 -34.29 -1.29 -4.49
CA SER A 252 -33.99 -0.09 -5.27
C SER A 252 -34.45 -0.23 -6.74
N ALA A 253 -33.59 0.10 -7.71
CA ALA A 253 -33.89 0.02 -9.14
C ALA A 253 -33.62 -1.37 -9.77
N TYR A 254 -33.20 -2.37 -8.98
CA TYR A 254 -32.92 -3.70 -9.50
C TYR A 254 -34.18 -4.35 -10.07
N VAL A 255 -34.09 -4.87 -11.30
CA VAL A 255 -35.16 -5.61 -11.97
C VAL A 255 -34.82 -7.08 -11.95
N GLY A 256 -35.61 -7.88 -11.23
CA GLY A 256 -35.40 -9.31 -11.07
C GLY A 256 -35.77 -9.80 -9.69
N GLU A 257 -35.45 -11.06 -9.42
CA GLU A 257 -35.62 -11.67 -8.10
C GLU A 257 -34.58 -11.12 -7.13
N THR A 258 -35.03 -10.74 -5.93
CA THR A 258 -34.15 -10.23 -4.88
C THR A 258 -34.10 -11.19 -3.71
N GLU A 259 -32.90 -11.39 -3.18
CA GLU A 259 -32.66 -12.30 -2.07
C GLU A 259 -31.95 -11.58 -0.93
N ALA A 260 -32.46 -11.72 0.29
CA ALA A 260 -31.76 -11.33 1.52
C ALA A 260 -31.21 -12.59 2.19
N ILE A 261 -29.88 -12.67 2.33
CA ILE A 261 -29.19 -13.85 2.85
C ILE A 261 -28.47 -13.46 4.15
N PHE A 262 -28.81 -14.16 5.23
CA PHE A 262 -28.17 -13.97 6.54
C PHE A 262 -27.31 -15.20 6.87
N LYS A 263 -26.02 -14.98 7.12
CA LYS A 263 -25.02 -16.00 7.47
C LYS A 263 -24.36 -15.62 8.80
N GLY A 264 -23.87 -16.62 9.53
CA GLY A 264 -23.23 -16.38 10.82
C GLY A 264 -24.19 -15.73 11.84
N VAL A 265 -23.66 -14.85 12.69
CA VAL A 265 -24.43 -14.21 13.76
C VAL A 265 -24.91 -12.83 13.31
N CYS A 266 -26.14 -12.73 12.85
CA CYS A 266 -26.75 -11.45 12.50
C CYS A 266 -27.67 -10.93 13.62
N ARG A 267 -27.47 -9.69 14.08
CA ARG A 267 -28.25 -9.08 15.17
C ARG A 267 -28.86 -7.75 14.76
N TYR A 268 -30.12 -7.51 15.10
CA TYR A 268 -30.85 -6.28 14.76
C TYR A 268 -31.54 -5.67 15.99
N ASN A 269 -30.85 -5.69 17.13
CA ASN A 269 -31.42 -5.36 18.44
C ASN A 269 -31.63 -3.87 18.64
N TYR A 270 -32.71 -3.49 19.34
CA TYR A 270 -33.01 -2.10 19.69
C TYR A 270 -32.98 -1.16 18.48
N ASN A 271 -33.50 -1.65 17.34
CA ASN A 271 -33.35 -1.00 16.03
C ASN A 271 -34.71 -0.57 15.48
N GLY A 272 -35.06 0.69 15.72
CA GLY A 272 -36.34 1.33 15.39
C GLY A 272 -37.36 1.28 16.52
N ASN A 273 -38.47 2.00 16.34
CA ASN A 273 -39.62 1.92 17.23
C ASN A 273 -40.25 0.53 17.17
N LEU A 274 -40.08 -0.25 18.23
CA LEU A 274 -40.66 -1.59 18.36
C LEU A 274 -42.19 -1.49 18.45
N ILE A 275 -42.88 -1.91 17.38
CA ILE A 275 -44.32 -2.20 17.42
C ILE A 275 -44.45 -3.70 17.69
N ARG A 276 -44.98 -4.07 18.86
CA ARG A 276 -45.16 -5.47 19.27
C ARG A 276 -46.63 -5.86 19.19
N SER A 277 -46.90 -7.09 18.77
CA SER A 277 -48.19 -7.77 18.96
C SER A 277 -47.93 -9.00 19.82
N THR A 278 -48.89 -9.38 20.65
CA THR A 278 -48.80 -10.57 21.51
C THR A 278 -49.37 -11.77 20.80
N LEU A 279 -48.82 -12.96 21.07
CA LEU A 279 -49.46 -14.19 20.64
C LEU A 279 -50.78 -14.37 21.40
N THR A 280 -51.81 -14.86 20.73
CA THR A 280 -53.09 -15.21 21.39
C THR A 280 -53.07 -16.64 21.95
N ALA A 281 -52.07 -17.44 21.61
CA ALA A 281 -51.83 -18.77 22.14
C ALA A 281 -50.33 -19.11 22.03
N ASP A 282 -49.87 -20.11 22.79
CA ASP A 282 -48.51 -20.64 22.63
C ASP A 282 -48.36 -21.31 21.26
N VAL A 283 -47.28 -20.99 20.55
CA VAL A 283 -47.02 -21.47 19.18
C VAL A 283 -45.63 -22.05 19.09
N ASN A 284 -45.52 -23.28 18.58
CA ASN A 284 -44.24 -23.86 18.20
C ASN A 284 -43.92 -23.46 16.75
N THR A 285 -42.99 -22.52 16.58
CA THR A 285 -42.60 -21.97 15.27
C THR A 285 -41.84 -22.95 14.37
N ALA A 286 -41.39 -24.10 14.90
CA ALA A 286 -40.76 -25.14 14.08
C ALA A 286 -41.78 -26.01 13.32
N THR A 287 -43.04 -26.04 13.78
CA THR A 287 -44.08 -26.95 13.25
C THR A 287 -45.37 -26.24 12.84
N ALA A 288 -45.63 -25.04 13.34
CA ALA A 288 -46.82 -24.27 13.04
C ALA A 288 -46.61 -23.35 11.83
N TRP A 289 -47.47 -23.48 10.82
CA TRP A 289 -47.47 -22.65 9.61
C TRP A 289 -48.29 -21.36 9.75
N VAL A 290 -49.01 -21.21 10.87
CA VAL A 290 -49.84 -20.05 11.18
C VAL A 290 -49.54 -19.60 12.60
N ILE A 291 -49.25 -18.30 12.76
CA ILE A 291 -48.93 -17.69 14.06
C ILE A 291 -50.07 -16.75 14.46
N PRO A 292 -50.99 -17.17 15.36
CA PRO A 292 -52.09 -16.34 15.81
C PRO A 292 -51.59 -15.21 16.74
N VAL A 293 -51.94 -13.98 16.38
CA VAL A 293 -51.52 -12.73 17.05
C VAL A 293 -52.73 -11.88 17.42
N ALA A 294 -52.62 -11.10 18.50
CA ALA A 294 -53.71 -10.29 19.03
C ALA A 294 -54.09 -9.13 18.12
N ASP A 295 -53.09 -8.54 17.46
CA ASP A 295 -53.27 -7.54 16.41
C ASP A 295 -52.38 -7.90 15.22
N ALA A 296 -53.00 -8.25 14.09
CA ALA A 296 -52.31 -8.53 12.84
C ALA A 296 -52.16 -7.27 11.94
N SER A 297 -52.82 -6.16 12.29
CA SER A 297 -52.80 -4.93 11.49
C SER A 297 -51.40 -4.33 11.36
N ILE A 298 -50.52 -4.63 12.34
CA ILE A 298 -49.11 -4.25 12.34
C ILE A 298 -48.32 -4.88 11.19
N PHE A 299 -48.76 -6.03 10.66
CA PHE A 299 -48.16 -6.70 9.49
C PHE A 299 -48.72 -6.17 8.16
N CYS A 300 -49.83 -5.44 8.18
CA CYS A 300 -50.52 -4.95 6.97
C CYS A 300 -49.97 -3.63 6.39
N ARG A 301 -48.82 -3.12 6.85
CA ARG A 301 -48.39 -1.75 6.51
C ARG A 301 -47.51 -1.70 5.24
N ARG A 302 -48.13 -1.22 4.15
CA ARG A 302 -47.61 -0.69 2.85
C ARG A 302 -47.43 -1.67 1.67
N ARG A 303 -48.55 -2.02 1.02
CA ARG A 303 -48.64 -1.94 -0.46
C ARG A 303 -48.99 -0.51 -0.85
N ARG A 304 -48.02 0.33 -1.22
CA ARG A 304 -48.29 1.59 -1.93
C ARG A 304 -47.95 1.39 -3.41
N ARG A 305 -49.00 1.05 -4.20
CA ARG A 305 -49.17 1.06 -5.69
C ARG A 305 -48.12 0.25 -6.47
N SER A 306 -48.43 -0.76 -7.29
CA SER A 306 -49.51 -0.85 -8.28
C SER A 306 -49.65 -2.30 -8.81
N TYR A 307 -50.87 -2.65 -9.22
CA TYR A 307 -51.33 -3.81 -9.99
C TYR A 307 -51.50 -5.21 -9.37
N ARG A 308 -52.80 -5.57 -9.28
CA ARG A 308 -53.50 -6.86 -9.54
C ARG A 308 -53.19 -8.11 -8.73
N GLY A 309 -54.25 -8.58 -8.03
CA GLY A 309 -54.43 -9.94 -7.52
C GLY A 309 -53.38 -10.32 -6.48
N TRP A 310 -53.45 -11.36 -5.68
CA TRP A 310 -54.21 -12.59 -5.77
C TRP A 310 -54.90 -12.87 -4.43
N SER A 311 -55.94 -13.70 -4.54
CA SER A 311 -56.84 -14.14 -3.50
C SER A 311 -56.25 -15.28 -2.66
N LEU A 312 -56.67 -15.29 -1.38
CA LEU A 312 -56.68 -16.33 -0.33
C LEU A 312 -55.60 -17.43 -0.36
#